data_AF-A0A287DCQ0-F1
#
_entry.id   AF-A0A287DCQ0-F1
#
_cell.length_a   1.000
_cell.length_b   1.000
_cell.length_c   1.000
_cell.angle_alpha   90.00
_cell.angle_beta   90.00
_cell.angle_gamma   90.00
#
_symmetry.space_group_name_H-M   'P 1'
#
loop_
_entity.id
_entity.type
_entity.pdbx_description
1 polymer ?
#
loop_
_entity_poly.entity_id
_entity_poly.type
_entity_poly.pdbx_seq_one_letter_code
_entity_poly.pdbx_strand_id
1 'polypeptide(L)'
;SALEKKVIVGGVDLLAKAEEQEKLLEESNMELEERRKRAEQLRRELEEKEQERLDIEEKYTSLQEEAQGKTKKLKKVWTMLMAAKSEEMIENYVHWNEDIGEWQLKCVAYTGNNMRKQTPVPDKKEKDPFEVDLSHVYLAYTEESLRQSLMKLERPRTSKGKTRPKTGRRKRSAKPETVIDSLLQ
;
A
#
# COMPACT_ATOMS: atom_id res chain seq x y z
N SER A 1 12.63 85.50 43.68
CA SER A 1 11.56 84.93 42.84
C SER A 1 12.12 84.25 41.58
N ALA A 2 12.87 83.16 41.75
CA ALA A 2 13.38 82.36 40.61
C ALA A 2 13.43 80.85 40.91
N LEU A 3 13.41 80.45 42.18
CA LEU A 3 13.40 79.04 42.60
C LEU A 3 11.97 78.46 42.70
N GLU A 4 10.96 79.28 43.03
CA GLU A 4 9.56 78.83 43.07
C GLU A 4 8.98 78.53 41.67
N LYS A 5 9.49 79.18 40.61
CA LYS A 5 9.11 78.89 39.23
C LYS A 5 9.76 77.63 38.64
N LYS A 6 10.69 76.99 39.37
CA LYS A 6 11.37 75.75 38.93
C LYS A 6 10.90 74.48 39.64
N VAL A 7 10.18 74.61 40.76
CA VAL A 7 9.64 73.44 41.49
C VAL A 7 8.28 72.99 40.93
N ILE A 8 7.55 73.89 40.25
CA ILE A 8 6.22 73.58 39.69
C ILE A 8 6.30 72.78 38.38
N VAL A 9 7.45 72.76 37.70
CA VAL A 9 7.66 71.98 36.46
C VAL A 9 8.00 70.50 36.75
N GLY A 10 8.24 70.12 38.01
CA GLY A 10 8.53 68.73 38.38
C GLY A 10 7.31 67.90 38.77
N GLY A 11 6.31 68.47 39.45
CA GLY A 11 5.19 67.70 40.01
C GLY A 11 4.06 67.41 39.03
N VAL A 12 3.76 68.35 38.13
CA VAL A 12 2.68 68.21 37.14
C VAL A 12 3.07 67.29 35.99
N ASP A 13 4.37 67.20 35.68
CA ASP A 13 4.92 66.33 34.63
C ASP A 13 5.11 64.87 35.12
N LEU A 14 5.40 64.65 36.40
CA LEU A 14 5.54 63.30 36.96
C LEU A 14 4.21 62.58 37.12
N LEU A 15 3.14 63.29 37.52
CA LEU A 15 1.81 62.69 37.63
C LEU A 15 1.26 62.31 36.25
N ALA A 16 1.39 63.21 35.27
CA ALA A 16 0.99 62.93 33.89
C ALA A 16 1.77 61.76 33.28
N LYS A 17 3.10 61.67 33.52
CA LYS A 17 3.91 60.52 33.10
C LYS A 17 3.50 59.21 33.77
N ALA A 18 3.10 59.25 35.03
CA ALA A 18 2.61 58.08 35.75
C ALA A 18 1.27 57.60 35.18
N GLU A 19 0.33 58.52 34.90
CA GLU A 19 -0.94 58.21 34.24
C GLU A 19 -0.73 57.63 32.83
N GLU A 20 0.21 58.19 32.05
CA GLU A 20 0.56 57.63 30.73
C GLU A 20 1.15 56.23 30.82
N GLN A 21 2.02 55.97 31.81
CA GLN A 21 2.57 54.63 32.05
C GLN A 21 1.50 53.64 32.49
N GLU A 22 0.58 54.04 33.37
CA GLU A 22 -0.54 53.21 33.81
C GLU A 22 -1.43 52.82 32.62
N LYS A 23 -1.75 53.79 31.75
CA LYS A 23 -2.52 53.53 30.54
C LYS A 23 -1.82 52.57 29.58
N LEU A 24 -0.51 52.72 29.37
CA LEU A 24 0.28 51.80 28.55
C LEU A 24 0.31 50.38 29.14
N LEU A 25 0.39 50.25 30.46
CA LEU A 25 0.33 48.95 31.13
C LEU A 25 -1.05 48.31 31.00
N GLU A 26 -2.12 49.09 31.10
CA GLU A 26 -3.48 48.61 30.93
C GLU A 26 -3.73 48.13 29.49
N GLU A 27 -3.31 48.91 28.49
CA GLU A 27 -3.37 48.54 27.07
C GLU A 27 -2.57 47.26 26.79
N SER A 28 -1.35 47.16 27.35
CA SER A 28 -0.51 45.96 27.21
C SER A 28 -1.13 44.73 27.91
N ASN A 29 -1.75 44.90 29.08
CA ASN A 29 -2.42 43.81 29.79
C ASN A 29 -3.65 43.32 29.03
N MET A 30 -4.43 44.24 28.45
CA MET A 30 -5.57 43.90 27.61
C MET A 30 -5.14 43.11 26.37
N GLU A 31 -4.07 43.54 25.69
CA GLU A 31 -3.53 42.80 24.54
C GLU A 31 -3.04 41.40 24.93
N LEU A 32 -2.35 41.27 26.07
CA LEU A 32 -1.91 39.98 26.59
C LEU A 32 -3.08 39.05 26.92
N GLU A 33 -4.16 39.58 27.49
CA GLU A 33 -5.39 38.81 27.73
C GLU A 33 -6.03 38.33 26.43
N GLU A 34 -6.14 39.18 25.41
CA GLU A 34 -6.68 38.79 24.11
C GLU A 34 -5.82 37.69 23.47
N ARG A 35 -4.49 37.83 23.53
CA ARG A 35 -3.57 36.81 23.03
C ARG A 35 -3.73 35.49 23.78
N ARG A 36 -3.91 35.53 25.11
CA ARG A 36 -4.19 34.34 25.92
C ARG A 36 -5.51 33.67 25.53
N LYS A 37 -6.59 34.43 25.38
CA LYS A 37 -7.91 33.92 24.96
C LYS A 37 -7.84 33.27 23.58
N ARG A 38 -7.18 33.92 22.61
CA ARG A 38 -6.95 33.34 21.27
C ARG A 38 -6.13 32.06 21.32
N ALA A 39 -5.05 32.04 22.11
CA ALA A 39 -4.22 30.85 22.27
C ALA A 39 -4.97 29.69 22.91
N GLU A 40 -5.83 29.95 23.89
CA GLU A 40 -6.68 28.95 24.54
C GLU A 40 -7.75 28.41 23.56
N GLN A 41 -8.37 29.28 22.77
CA GLN A 41 -9.33 28.87 21.74
C GLN A 41 -8.67 27.96 20.69
N LEU A 42 -7.49 28.33 20.19
CA LEU A 42 -6.74 27.49 19.25
C LEU A 42 -6.33 26.15 19.86
N ARG A 43 -5.94 26.12 21.15
CA ARG A 43 -5.64 24.88 21.86
C ARG A 43 -6.85 23.96 21.95
N ARG A 44 -8.02 24.52 22.28
CA ARG A 44 -9.26 23.76 22.38
C ARG A 44 -9.70 23.22 21.02
N GLU A 45 -9.59 24.01 19.96
CA GLU A 45 -9.89 23.56 18.60
C GLU A 45 -8.92 22.46 18.14
N LEU A 46 -7.63 22.56 18.49
CA LEU A 46 -6.66 21.52 18.21
C LEU A 46 -7.00 20.22 18.94
N GLU A 47 -7.36 20.29 20.21
CA GLU A 47 -7.75 19.12 21.02
C GLU A 47 -9.01 18.44 20.46
N GLU A 48 -10.02 19.22 20.04
CA GLU A 48 -11.22 18.68 19.39
C GLU A 48 -10.87 17.99 18.07
N LYS A 49 -10.00 18.58 17.24
CA LYS A 49 -9.53 17.96 16.00
C LYS A 49 -8.71 16.70 16.26
N GLU A 50 -7.89 16.68 17.31
CA GLU A 50 -7.14 15.50 17.71
C GLU A 50 -8.09 14.38 18.16
N GLN A 51 -9.13 14.69 18.92
CA GLN A 51 -10.13 13.71 19.33
C GLN A 51 -10.91 13.15 18.13
N GLU A 52 -11.39 14.01 17.23
CA GLU A 52 -12.04 13.58 15.99
C GLU A 52 -11.14 12.64 15.18
N ARG A 53 -9.83 12.95 15.11
CA ARG A 53 -8.85 12.12 14.41
C ARG A 53 -8.73 10.74 15.06
N LEU A 54 -8.65 10.68 16.38
CA LEU A 54 -8.57 9.43 17.14
C LEU A 54 -9.81 8.57 16.93
N ASP A 55 -11.01 9.17 16.98
CA ASP A 55 -12.28 8.46 16.75
C ASP A 55 -12.35 7.87 15.33
N ILE A 56 -11.83 8.59 14.33
CA ILE A 56 -11.74 8.10 12.95
C ILE A 56 -10.73 6.96 12.84
N GLU A 57 -9.58 7.08 13.50
CA GLU A 57 -8.52 6.07 13.50
C GLU A 57 -9.00 4.76 14.14
N GLU A 58 -9.75 4.83 15.24
CA GLU A 58 -10.38 3.67 15.88
C GLU A 58 -11.39 2.99 14.94
N LYS A 59 -12.30 3.76 14.33
CA LYS A 59 -13.28 3.24 13.36
C LYS A 59 -12.60 2.57 12.18
N TYR A 60 -11.54 3.17 11.65
CA TYR A 60 -10.79 2.62 10.53
C TYR A 60 -10.12 1.29 10.91
N THR A 61 -9.51 1.22 12.10
CA THR A 61 -8.90 0.00 12.63
C THR A 61 -9.93 -1.13 12.76
N SER A 62 -11.10 -0.83 13.33
CA SER A 62 -12.19 -1.81 13.47
C SER A 62 -12.67 -2.34 12.11
N LEU A 63 -12.91 -1.47 11.13
CA LEU A 63 -13.28 -1.85 9.76
C LEU A 63 -12.21 -2.70 9.08
N GLN A 64 -10.93 -2.36 9.29
CA GLN A 64 -9.81 -3.12 8.74
C GLN A 64 -9.76 -4.54 9.32
N GLU A 65 -9.93 -4.69 10.63
CA GLU A 65 -9.98 -6.00 11.29
C GLU A 65 -11.13 -6.86 10.75
N GLU A 66 -12.31 -6.27 10.57
CA GLU A 66 -13.47 -6.95 10.00
C GLU A 66 -13.19 -7.42 8.56
N ALA A 67 -12.63 -6.55 7.71
CA ALA A 67 -12.29 -6.87 6.33
C ALA A 67 -11.24 -7.99 6.24
N GLN A 68 -10.23 -7.96 7.11
CA GLN A 68 -9.22 -9.03 7.21
C GLN A 68 -9.85 -10.34 7.69
N GLY A 69 -10.73 -10.29 8.69
CA GLY A 69 -11.47 -11.45 9.20
C GLY A 69 -12.33 -12.11 8.12
N LYS A 70 -13.09 -11.31 7.37
CA LYS A 70 -13.88 -11.76 6.22
C LYS A 70 -12.99 -12.38 5.14
N THR A 71 -11.86 -11.75 4.82
CA THR A 71 -10.91 -12.26 3.81
C THR A 71 -10.32 -13.61 4.21
N LYS A 72 -9.95 -13.80 5.49
CA LYS A 72 -9.44 -15.09 6.01
C LYS A 72 -10.51 -16.18 5.90
N LYS A 73 -11.75 -15.89 6.29
CA LYS A 73 -12.88 -16.83 6.17
C LYS A 73 -13.12 -17.22 4.71
N LEU A 74 -13.14 -16.25 3.80
CA LEU A 74 -13.33 -16.49 2.37
C LEU A 74 -12.22 -17.37 1.80
N LYS A 75 -10.95 -17.10 2.11
CA LYS A 75 -9.83 -17.94 1.68
C LYS A 75 -10.00 -19.38 2.16
N LYS A 76 -10.39 -19.59 3.43
CA LYS A 76 -10.62 -20.93 3.98
C LYS A 76 -11.71 -21.68 3.22
N VAL A 77 -12.88 -21.07 3.05
CA VAL A 77 -14.01 -21.68 2.35
C VAL A 77 -13.67 -21.94 0.87
N TRP A 78 -12.95 -21.02 0.22
CA TRP A 78 -12.49 -21.20 -1.15
C TRP A 78 -11.56 -22.40 -1.29
N THR A 79 -10.59 -22.56 -0.38
CA THR A 79 -9.71 -23.73 -0.37
C THR A 79 -10.50 -25.03 -0.19
N MET A 80 -11.45 -25.06 0.75
CA MET A 80 -12.32 -26.23 0.96
C MET A 80 -13.16 -26.56 -0.28
N LEU A 81 -13.73 -25.54 -0.92
CA LEU A 81 -14.51 -25.71 -2.15
C LEU A 81 -13.65 -26.25 -3.30
N MET A 82 -12.43 -25.74 -3.48
CA MET A 82 -11.53 -26.22 -4.53
C MET A 82 -11.07 -27.66 -4.26
N ALA A 83 -10.83 -28.01 -3.00
CA ALA A 83 -10.50 -29.39 -2.61
C ALA A 83 -11.65 -30.35 -2.96
N ALA A 84 -12.88 -30.04 -2.53
CA ALA A 84 -14.06 -30.86 -2.85
C ALA A 84 -14.31 -30.98 -4.36
N LYS A 85 -14.18 -29.87 -5.11
CA LYS A 85 -14.28 -29.91 -6.58
C LYS A 85 -13.20 -30.77 -7.21
N SER A 86 -11.98 -30.75 -6.68
CA SER A 86 -10.90 -31.59 -7.20
C SER A 86 -11.15 -33.06 -6.94
N GLU A 87 -11.74 -33.41 -5.80
CA GLU A 87 -12.13 -34.78 -5.45
C GLU A 87 -13.22 -35.30 -6.40
N GLU A 88 -14.28 -34.52 -6.60
CA GLU A 88 -15.35 -34.85 -7.57
C GLU A 88 -14.81 -35.01 -9.00
N MET A 89 -13.86 -34.16 -9.41
CA MET A 89 -13.20 -34.27 -10.71
C MET A 89 -12.27 -35.48 -10.81
N ILE A 90 -11.69 -35.95 -9.70
CA ILE A 90 -10.89 -37.19 -9.71
C ILE A 90 -11.83 -38.38 -9.86
N GLU A 91 -12.88 -38.49 -9.05
CA GLU A 91 -13.83 -39.60 -9.09
C GLU A 91 -14.47 -39.78 -10.49
N ASN A 92 -14.89 -38.69 -11.12
CA ASN A 92 -15.58 -38.75 -12.42
C ASN A 92 -14.67 -39.12 -13.61
N TYR A 93 -13.36 -38.92 -13.48
CA TYR A 93 -12.44 -39.04 -14.62
C TYR A 93 -11.33 -40.08 -14.41
N VAL A 94 -11.21 -40.66 -13.21
CA VAL A 94 -10.32 -41.81 -12.92
C VAL A 94 -10.97 -43.10 -13.41
N HIS A 95 -10.21 -43.92 -14.11
CA HIS A 95 -10.59 -45.26 -14.50
C HIS A 95 -9.40 -46.20 -14.35
N TRP A 96 -9.69 -47.48 -14.11
CA TRP A 96 -8.68 -48.53 -14.08
C TRP A 96 -8.35 -48.94 -15.52
N ASN A 97 -7.07 -48.99 -15.86
CA ASN A 97 -6.61 -49.50 -17.15
C ASN A 97 -6.04 -50.92 -16.95
N GLU A 98 -6.76 -51.93 -17.46
CA GLU A 98 -6.42 -53.35 -17.30
C GLU A 98 -5.14 -53.75 -18.05
N ASP A 99 -4.82 -53.09 -19.18
CA ASP A 99 -3.68 -53.47 -20.03
C ASP A 99 -2.33 -53.17 -19.37
N ILE A 100 -2.29 -52.15 -18.51
CA ILE A 100 -1.09 -51.72 -17.78
C ILE A 100 -1.17 -52.02 -16.28
N GLY A 101 -2.37 -52.32 -15.75
CA GLY A 101 -2.59 -52.55 -14.33
C GLY A 101 -2.42 -51.29 -13.46
N GLU A 102 -2.86 -50.13 -13.95
CA GLU A 102 -2.73 -48.84 -13.25
C GLU A 102 -4.00 -47.98 -13.35
N TRP A 103 -4.21 -47.10 -12.36
CA TRP A 103 -5.26 -46.07 -12.39
C TRP A 103 -4.85 -44.90 -13.29
N GLN A 104 -5.73 -44.52 -14.23
CA GLN A 104 -5.49 -43.43 -15.16
C GLN A 104 -6.58 -42.35 -15.06
N LEU A 105 -6.17 -41.08 -15.06
CA LEU A 105 -7.08 -39.94 -15.13
C LEU A 105 -7.21 -39.48 -16.59
N LYS A 106 -8.45 -39.37 -17.08
CA LYS A 106 -8.75 -38.98 -18.47
C LYS A 106 -8.15 -37.62 -18.78
N CYS A 107 -7.51 -37.49 -19.96
CA CYS A 107 -6.92 -36.25 -20.48
C CYS A 107 -5.68 -35.68 -19.75
N VAL A 108 -5.04 -36.42 -18.82
CA VAL A 108 -3.81 -35.97 -18.15
C VAL A 108 -2.71 -35.56 -19.13
N ALA A 109 -2.53 -36.31 -20.23
CA ALA A 109 -1.51 -36.03 -21.25
C ALA A 109 -1.67 -34.65 -21.94
N TYR A 110 -2.88 -34.07 -21.93
CA TYR A 110 -3.15 -32.77 -22.55
C TYR A 110 -2.87 -31.59 -21.63
N THR A 111 -2.77 -31.84 -20.31
CA THR A 111 -2.18 -30.88 -19.38
C THR A 111 -0.67 -31.06 -19.43
N GLY A 112 0.05 -30.14 -20.07
CA GLY A 112 1.50 -30.23 -20.32
C GLY A 112 2.42 -30.34 -19.09
N ASN A 113 1.88 -30.67 -17.91
CA ASN A 113 2.61 -31.04 -16.71
C ASN A 113 3.36 -32.38 -16.85
N ASN A 114 2.80 -33.37 -17.55
CA ASN A 114 3.38 -34.72 -17.63
C ASN A 114 4.61 -34.84 -18.58
N MET A 115 5.03 -33.75 -19.22
CA MET A 115 6.15 -33.74 -20.20
C MET A 115 7.36 -32.90 -19.74
N ARG A 116 7.29 -32.24 -18.59
CA ARG A 116 8.43 -31.50 -18.04
C ARG A 116 9.37 -32.48 -17.36
N LYS A 117 10.47 -32.84 -18.04
CA LYS A 117 11.65 -33.40 -17.34
C LYS A 117 11.99 -32.45 -16.20
N GLN A 118 12.05 -32.94 -14.97
CA GLN A 118 12.41 -32.12 -13.80
C GLN A 118 13.76 -31.46 -14.05
N THR A 119 13.75 -30.20 -14.49
CA THR A 119 14.92 -29.34 -14.36
C THR A 119 14.92 -28.89 -12.91
N PRO A 120 15.95 -29.18 -12.10
CA PRO A 120 16.02 -28.65 -10.74
C PRO A 120 15.82 -27.14 -10.80
N VAL A 121 14.78 -26.68 -10.13
CA VAL A 121 14.48 -25.25 -10.04
C VAL A 121 15.60 -24.66 -9.18
N PRO A 122 16.38 -23.67 -9.67
CA PRO A 122 17.37 -23.03 -8.82
C PRO A 122 16.65 -22.44 -7.61
N ASP A 123 17.17 -22.71 -6.41
CA ASP A 123 16.63 -22.18 -5.15
C ASP A 123 16.41 -20.68 -5.29
N LYS A 124 15.15 -20.28 -5.38
CA LYS A 124 14.77 -18.90 -5.21
C LYS A 124 14.93 -18.62 -3.73
N LYS A 125 16.14 -18.21 -3.33
CA LYS A 125 16.28 -17.40 -2.11
C LYS A 125 15.29 -16.26 -2.29
N GLU A 126 14.24 -16.23 -1.48
CA GLU A 126 13.33 -15.09 -1.42
C GLU A 126 14.22 -13.87 -1.21
N LYS A 127 14.33 -13.03 -2.24
CA LYS A 127 14.94 -11.71 -2.05
C LYS A 127 14.04 -11.01 -1.06
N ASP A 128 14.58 -10.72 0.11
CA ASP A 128 13.88 -9.99 1.16
C ASP A 128 13.25 -8.75 0.53
N PRO A 129 11.92 -8.58 0.58
CA PRO A 129 11.24 -7.41 0.04
C PRO A 129 11.77 -6.07 0.60
N PHE A 130 12.48 -6.11 1.72
CA PHE A 130 13.11 -4.97 2.37
C PHE A 130 14.60 -4.78 2.04
N GLU A 131 15.20 -5.64 1.21
CA GLU A 131 16.58 -5.46 0.75
C GLU A 131 16.66 -4.30 -0.27
N VAL A 132 16.99 -3.11 0.23
CA VAL A 132 17.17 -1.91 -0.61
C VAL A 132 18.45 -2.06 -1.43
N ASP A 133 18.31 -2.09 -2.77
CA ASP A 133 19.43 -2.20 -3.70
C ASP A 133 20.24 -0.89 -3.77
N LEU A 134 21.23 -0.78 -2.89
CA LEU A 134 22.18 0.33 -2.78
C LEU A 134 23.38 0.20 -3.71
N SER A 135 23.39 -0.80 -4.61
CA SER A 135 24.54 -1.07 -5.49
C SER A 135 24.92 0.14 -6.36
N HIS A 136 23.95 0.98 -6.70
CA HIS A 136 24.19 2.19 -7.48
C HIS A 136 24.95 3.29 -6.73
N VAL A 137 24.85 3.33 -5.40
CA VAL A 137 25.59 4.26 -4.54
C VAL A 137 26.98 3.68 -4.24
N TYR A 138 27.04 2.38 -3.93
CA TYR A 138 28.30 1.74 -3.51
C TYR A 138 29.29 1.51 -4.66
N LEU A 139 28.82 1.42 -5.91
CA LEU A 139 29.67 1.23 -7.09
C LEU A 139 30.01 2.55 -7.81
N ALA A 140 29.66 3.72 -7.28
CA ALA A 140 29.90 4.99 -7.98
C ALA A 140 31.31 5.59 -7.76
N TYR A 141 32.23 4.88 -7.09
CA TYR A 141 33.55 5.43 -6.75
C TYR A 141 34.50 5.65 -7.93
N THR A 142 34.19 5.09 -9.11
CA THR A 142 34.92 5.39 -10.35
C THR A 142 33.94 5.60 -11.52
N GLU A 143 34.34 6.40 -12.51
CA GLU A 143 33.50 6.76 -13.66
C GLU A 143 33.03 5.53 -14.46
N GLU A 144 33.87 4.50 -14.54
CA GLU A 144 33.55 3.22 -15.18
C GLU A 144 32.54 2.40 -14.37
N SER A 145 32.66 2.42 -13.05
CA SER A 145 31.74 1.71 -12.15
C SER A 145 30.38 2.40 -12.07
N LEU A 146 30.35 3.74 -12.19
CA LEU A 146 29.13 4.53 -12.35
C LEU A 146 28.37 4.20 -13.64
N ARG A 147 29.08 4.09 -14.78
CA ARG A 147 28.47 3.67 -16.06
C ARG A 147 27.88 2.26 -15.97
N GLN A 148 28.59 1.33 -15.34
CA GLN A 148 28.13 -0.04 -15.18
C GLN A 148 26.89 -0.14 -14.24
N SER A 149 26.83 0.70 -13.21
CA SER A 149 25.66 0.88 -12.33
C SER A 149 24.44 1.39 -13.10
N LEU A 150 24.60 2.45 -13.90
CA LEU A 150 23.53 3.00 -14.74
C LEU A 150 22.99 1.96 -15.73
N MET A 151 23.86 1.15 -16.35
CA MET A 151 23.44 0.08 -17.25
C MET A 151 22.66 -1.05 -16.56
N LYS A 152 22.89 -1.30 -15.26
CA LYS A 152 22.07 -2.25 -14.47
C LYS A 152 20.66 -1.71 -14.21
N LEU A 153 20.50 -0.38 -14.12
CA LEU A 153 19.21 0.29 -13.95
C LEU A 153 18.36 0.26 -15.23
N GLU A 154 19.02 0.32 -16.41
CA GLU A 154 18.37 0.26 -17.72
C GLU A 154 17.89 -1.14 -18.12
N ARG A 155 18.39 -2.20 -17.45
CA ARG A 155 17.84 -3.53 -17.65
C ARG A 155 16.37 -3.54 -17.20
N PRO A 156 15.42 -3.87 -18.09
CA PRO A 156 14.03 -3.96 -17.69
C PRO A 156 13.92 -4.92 -16.51
N ARG A 157 13.42 -4.45 -15.36
CA ARG A 157 13.02 -5.33 -14.26
C ARG A 157 12.02 -6.33 -14.85
N THR A 158 12.46 -7.56 -15.10
CA THR A 158 11.55 -8.66 -15.49
C THR A 158 10.81 -9.13 -14.24
N SER A 159 10.00 -8.23 -13.68
CA SER A 159 9.08 -8.50 -12.59
C SER A 159 7.73 -7.90 -12.99
N LYS A 160 7.06 -8.60 -13.91
CA LYS A 160 5.61 -8.71 -14.08
C LYS A 160 5.38 -9.51 -15.37
N GLY A 161 4.64 -10.60 -15.25
CA GLY A 161 4.37 -11.53 -16.35
C GLY A 161 3.86 -10.79 -17.58
N LYS A 162 4.68 -10.76 -18.63
CA LYS A 162 4.18 -10.52 -19.98
C LYS A 162 3.48 -11.80 -20.42
N THR A 163 2.18 -11.70 -20.60
CA THR A 163 1.40 -12.62 -21.43
C THR A 163 2.18 -12.86 -22.72
N ARG A 164 2.67 -14.09 -22.87
CA ARG A 164 3.31 -14.56 -24.10
C ARG A 164 2.34 -14.32 -25.26
N PRO A 165 2.74 -13.66 -26.36
CA PRO A 165 1.84 -13.46 -27.49
C PRO A 165 1.45 -14.84 -28.04
N LYS A 166 0.14 -15.14 -28.07
CA LYS A 166 -0.41 -16.30 -28.78
C LYS A 166 -0.34 -16.03 -30.28
N THR A 167 0.84 -16.16 -30.88
CA THR A 167 0.97 -16.32 -32.33
C THR A 167 0.60 -17.76 -32.67
N GLY A 168 -0.65 -17.97 -33.03
CA GLY A 168 -1.15 -19.30 -33.41
C GLY A 168 -2.59 -19.35 -33.91
N ARG A 169 -3.14 -18.25 -34.44
CA ARG A 169 -4.42 -18.30 -35.16
C ARG A 169 -4.15 -18.57 -36.64
N ARG A 170 -3.97 -19.84 -37.02
CA ARG A 170 -4.17 -20.23 -38.42
C ARG A 170 -5.67 -20.12 -38.70
N LYS A 171 -6.06 -19.17 -39.55
CA LYS A 171 -7.39 -19.13 -40.17
C LYS A 171 -7.60 -20.48 -40.88
N ARG A 172 -8.45 -21.35 -40.35
CA ARG A 172 -9.04 -22.43 -41.14
C ARG A 172 -10.22 -21.82 -41.90
N SER A 173 -10.14 -21.90 -43.22
CA SER A 173 -11.17 -21.53 -44.18
C SER A 173 -12.47 -22.28 -43.89
N ALA A 174 -13.58 -21.55 -43.93
CA ALA A 174 -14.93 -22.08 -43.86
C ALA A 174 -15.24 -23.02 -45.03
N LYS A 175 -15.82 -24.20 -44.75
CA LYS A 175 -16.71 -24.98 -45.63
C LYS A 175 -17.68 -25.82 -44.76
N PRO A 176 -18.87 -26.17 -45.29
CA PRO A 176 -20.13 -26.15 -44.55
C PRO A 176 -20.50 -27.48 -43.88
N GLU A 177 -21.55 -27.38 -43.06
CA GLU A 177 -22.23 -28.41 -42.29
C GLU A 177 -22.46 -29.74 -43.04
N THR A 178 -22.15 -30.84 -42.36
CA THR A 178 -22.83 -32.13 -42.56
C THR A 178 -23.10 -32.75 -41.19
N VAL A 179 -24.39 -32.81 -40.87
CA VAL A 179 -25.02 -33.51 -39.75
C VAL A 179 -24.67 -35.00 -39.83
N ILE A 180 -24.06 -35.55 -38.78
CA ILE A 180 -24.08 -36.99 -38.49
C ILE A 180 -24.32 -37.14 -36.99
N ASP A 181 -25.60 -37.13 -36.63
CA ASP A 181 -26.10 -37.89 -35.49
C ASP A 181 -25.97 -39.39 -35.81
N SER A 182 -25.81 -40.19 -34.75
CA SER A 182 -25.77 -41.66 -34.72
C SER A 182 -24.38 -42.30 -34.75
N LEU A 183 -23.78 -42.44 -33.56
CA LEU A 183 -23.31 -43.75 -33.07
C LEU A 183 -23.00 -43.66 -31.57
N LEU A 184 -23.87 -44.24 -30.74
CA LEU A 184 -23.57 -45.02 -29.53
C LEU A 184 -24.89 -45.24 -28.77
N GLN A 185 -25.58 -46.28 -29.26
CA GLN A 185 -26.32 -47.21 -28.40
C GLN A 185 -25.31 -48.22 -27.86
#